data_AF-A0AAQ4EWE9-F1
#
_entry.id   AF-A0AAQ4EWE9-F1
#
_cell.length_a   1.000
_cell.length_b   1.000
_cell.length_c   1.000
_cell.angle_alpha   90.00
_cell.angle_beta   90.00
_cell.angle_gamma   90.00
#
_symmetry.space_group_name_H-M   'P 1'
#
loop_
_entity.id
_entity.type
_entity.pdbx_description
1 polymer ?
#
loop_
_entity_poly.entity_id
_entity_poly.type
_entity_poly.pdbx_seq_one_letter_code
_entity_poly.pdbx_strand_id
1 'polypeptide(L)'
;MPLFGKKKRDSDSASPDGDADANGAPGGSPTANGGGVHPAPSPAGSAVDGLSKNVPKPKLVFHCQQAQGSPTGIISGFSNIKELYLKIAECYDFPASD
;
A
#
# COMPACT_ATOMS: atom_id res chain seq x y z
N MET A 1 9.45 27.96 23.46
CA MET A 1 9.01 28.49 22.15
C MET A 1 9.92 29.65 21.77
N PRO A 2 10.60 29.62 20.62
CA PRO A 2 11.27 30.80 20.07
C PRO A 2 10.45 31.40 18.91
N LEU A 3 10.18 32.69 19.02
CA LEU A 3 9.42 33.54 18.10
C LEU A 3 10.40 34.55 17.48
N PHE A 4 10.85 34.36 16.24
CA PHE A 4 11.53 35.39 15.41
C PHE A 4 11.42 34.94 13.94
N GLY A 5 11.09 35.71 12.91
CA GLY A 5 10.85 37.13 12.70
C GLY A 5 10.77 37.34 11.18
N LYS A 6 9.88 38.22 10.72
CA LYS A 6 9.61 38.50 9.29
C LYS A 6 10.82 39.20 8.63
N LYS A 7 11.21 38.80 7.42
CA LYS A 7 11.98 39.68 6.51
C LYS A 7 11.65 39.41 5.04
N LYS A 8 10.91 40.35 4.45
CA LYS A 8 10.71 40.53 3.00
C LYS A 8 11.93 41.29 2.46
N ARG A 9 12.53 40.84 1.36
CA ARG A 9 13.41 41.66 0.51
C ARG A 9 13.04 41.36 -0.93
N ASP A 10 12.65 42.43 -1.62
CA ASP A 10 12.46 42.54 -3.06
C ASP A 10 13.79 42.90 -3.73
N SER A 11 13.81 42.94 -5.06
CA SER A 11 14.85 43.46 -5.98
C SER A 11 15.88 42.46 -6.54
N ASP A 12 15.52 41.99 -7.73
CA ASP A 12 16.26 42.14 -9.00
C ASP A 12 17.54 41.32 -9.27
N SER A 13 17.68 40.99 -10.57
CA SER A 13 18.93 40.82 -11.33
C SER A 13 19.26 39.42 -11.85
N ALA A 14 19.02 39.29 -13.17
CA ALA A 14 19.88 38.72 -14.21
C ALA A 14 20.23 37.21 -14.22
N SER A 15 19.71 36.52 -15.23
CA SER A 15 20.33 35.32 -15.83
C SER A 15 21.68 35.68 -16.47
N PRO A 16 22.64 34.74 -16.54
CA PRO A 16 22.93 34.19 -17.88
C PRO A 16 23.31 32.70 -17.92
N ASP A 17 23.10 32.16 -19.11
CA ASP A 17 23.41 30.84 -19.65
C ASP A 17 24.84 30.32 -19.41
N GLY A 18 24.96 29.00 -19.24
CA GLY A 18 26.24 28.29 -19.19
C GLY A 18 26.08 26.81 -18.89
N ASP A 19 25.83 26.00 -19.92
CA ASP A 19 25.88 24.53 -19.88
C ASP A 19 27.29 24.03 -19.52
N ALA A 20 27.44 23.45 -18.34
CA ALA A 20 28.63 22.69 -17.95
C ALA A 20 28.20 21.35 -17.33
N ASP A 21 28.47 20.29 -18.08
CA ASP A 21 28.32 18.88 -17.70
C ASP A 21 29.20 18.54 -16.49
N ALA A 22 28.57 18.10 -15.39
CA ALA A 22 29.24 17.46 -14.28
C ALA A 22 28.33 16.40 -13.66
N ASN A 23 28.73 15.14 -13.88
CA ASN A 23 28.13 13.92 -13.37
C ASN A 23 27.76 13.98 -11.86
N GLY A 24 26.50 13.69 -11.54
CA GLY A 24 26.00 13.42 -10.18
C GLY A 24 24.59 12.83 -10.17
N ALA A 25 24.48 11.52 -9.94
CA ALA A 25 23.22 10.79 -9.83
C ALA A 25 22.48 11.05 -8.48
N PRO A 26 21.34 10.38 -8.19
CA PRO A 26 19.96 10.71 -8.54
C PRO A 26 19.16 11.25 -7.33
N GLY A 27 18.31 12.26 -7.53
CA GLY A 27 17.50 12.89 -6.47
C GLY A 27 16.10 12.27 -6.38
N GLY A 28 15.81 11.64 -5.24
CA GLY A 28 14.68 10.73 -5.02
C GLY A 28 13.27 11.33 -5.09
N SER A 29 12.37 10.50 -5.60
CA SER A 29 10.91 10.59 -5.51
C SER A 29 10.44 10.81 -4.05
N PRO A 30 9.33 11.53 -3.81
CA PRO A 30 8.84 11.74 -2.47
C PRO A 30 8.34 10.42 -1.86
N THR A 31 8.97 10.05 -0.75
CA THR A 31 8.54 8.96 0.14
C THR A 31 7.25 9.38 0.85
N ALA A 32 6.13 8.75 0.49
CA ALA A 32 4.92 8.76 1.30
C ALA A 32 4.87 7.42 2.05
N ASN A 33 5.37 7.48 3.26
CA ASN A 33 5.53 6.37 4.20
C ASN A 33 4.15 6.01 4.77
N GLY A 34 3.43 5.10 4.11
CA GLY A 34 2.27 4.40 4.66
C GLY A 34 2.73 3.04 5.20
N GLY A 35 3.15 3.01 6.46
CA GLY A 35 3.65 1.80 7.13
C GLY A 35 2.58 0.72 7.29
N GLY A 36 2.43 -0.12 6.26
CA GLY A 36 1.89 -1.47 6.39
C GLY A 36 3.07 -2.44 6.49
N VAL A 37 3.38 -2.93 7.68
CA VAL A 37 4.29 -4.07 7.85
C VAL A 37 3.60 -5.31 7.28
N HIS A 38 3.74 -5.53 5.98
CA HIS A 38 3.41 -6.81 5.37
C HIS A 38 4.47 -7.83 5.83
N PRO A 39 4.13 -8.88 6.60
CA PRO A 39 5.07 -9.97 6.78
C PRO A 39 5.29 -10.62 5.40
N ALA A 40 6.56 -10.75 5.02
CA ALA A 40 6.97 -11.37 3.77
C ALA A 40 6.37 -12.78 3.62
N PRO A 41 5.85 -13.17 2.44
CA PRO A 41 5.45 -14.55 2.21
C PRO A 41 6.71 -15.42 2.08
N SER A 42 7.00 -16.24 3.08
CA SER A 42 7.99 -17.31 2.97
C SER A 42 7.55 -18.32 1.90
N PRO A 43 8.40 -18.71 0.93
CA PRO A 43 8.07 -19.77 0.00
C PRO A 43 8.37 -21.12 0.67
N ALA A 44 7.34 -21.92 0.94
CA ALA A 44 7.52 -23.29 1.41
C ALA A 44 6.65 -24.26 0.61
N GLY A 45 7.29 -24.87 -0.39
CA GLY A 45 7.17 -26.31 -0.66
C GLY A 45 5.93 -26.81 -1.40
N SER A 46 6.11 -27.11 -2.68
CA SER A 46 5.39 -28.24 -3.32
C SER A 46 5.71 -29.53 -2.57
N ALA A 47 4.69 -30.25 -2.08
CA ALA A 47 4.82 -31.67 -1.74
C ALA A 47 3.47 -32.40 -1.82
N VAL A 48 3.31 -33.13 -2.92
CA VAL A 48 2.79 -34.51 -3.08
C VAL A 48 1.50 -34.94 -2.37
N ASP A 49 0.61 -35.54 -3.17
CA ASP A 49 -0.44 -36.50 -2.82
C ASP A 49 -0.19 -37.34 -1.57
N GLY A 50 -1.25 -37.49 -0.75
CA GLY A 50 -1.43 -38.64 0.12
C GLY A 50 -1.23 -38.40 1.62
N LEU A 51 -2.35 -38.41 2.35
CA LEU A 51 -2.44 -38.74 3.79
C LEU A 51 -1.61 -37.88 4.76
N SER A 52 -1.90 -36.57 4.85
CA SER A 52 -1.28 -35.71 5.86
C SER A 52 -2.33 -35.11 6.82
N LYS A 53 -2.11 -35.45 8.08
CA LYS A 53 -2.78 -35.03 9.30
C LYS A 53 -3.07 -33.53 9.29
N ASN A 54 -4.21 -33.17 9.90
CA ASN A 54 -4.71 -31.86 10.31
C ASN A 54 -3.62 -30.84 10.73
N VAL A 55 -2.81 -30.34 9.80
CA VAL A 55 -1.95 -29.17 10.01
C VAL A 55 -2.86 -27.96 9.77
N PRO A 56 -3.09 -27.10 10.77
CA PRO A 56 -3.90 -25.90 10.60
C PRO A 56 -3.26 -25.03 9.52
N LYS A 57 -3.95 -24.83 8.40
CA LYS A 57 -3.52 -23.86 7.40
C LYS A 57 -3.53 -22.47 8.06
N PRO A 58 -2.48 -21.66 7.91
CA PRO A 58 -2.48 -20.30 8.44
C PRO A 58 -3.65 -19.52 7.83
N LYS A 59 -4.43 -18.83 8.67
CA LYS A 59 -5.59 -18.07 8.24
C LYS A 59 -5.13 -16.73 7.66
N LEU A 60 -5.34 -16.53 6.35
CA LEU A 60 -5.12 -15.24 5.71
C LEU A 60 -6.31 -14.31 6.00
N VAL A 61 -6.00 -13.12 6.49
CA VAL A 61 -6.96 -12.06 6.82
C VAL A 61 -6.57 -10.81 6.05
N PHE A 62 -7.54 -10.19 5.38
CA PHE A 62 -7.34 -9.02 4.55
C PHE A 62 -8.21 -7.86 5.00
N HIS A 63 -7.71 -6.65 4.78
CA HIS A 63 -8.38 -5.40 5.07
C HIS A 63 -8.76 -4.73 3.74
N CYS A 64 -10.01 -4.31 3.58
CA CYS A 64 -10.50 -3.67 2.36
C CYS A 64 -11.43 -2.50 2.67
N GLN A 65 -11.56 -1.56 1.75
CA GLN A 65 -12.46 -0.39 1.82
C GLN A 65 -13.14 -0.19 0.47
N GLN A 66 -14.34 0.39 0.47
CA GLN A 66 -14.99 0.84 -0.76
C GLN A 66 -14.25 2.06 -1.35
N ALA A 67 -14.25 2.20 -2.67
CA ALA A 67 -13.51 3.26 -3.36
C ALA A 67 -14.01 4.68 -3.02
N GLN A 68 -15.31 4.82 -2.74
CA GLN A 68 -15.93 6.06 -2.26
C GLN A 68 -15.56 6.44 -0.82
N GLY A 69 -14.83 5.58 -0.11
CA GLY A 69 -14.53 5.71 1.31
C GLY A 69 -15.59 5.02 2.18
N SER A 70 -15.16 4.05 2.98
CA SER A 70 -15.97 3.34 3.97
C SER A 70 -15.10 2.95 5.17
N PRO A 71 -15.68 2.60 6.33
CA PRO A 71 -14.94 1.90 7.38
C PRO A 71 -14.22 0.67 6.81
N THR A 72 -13.06 0.32 7.39
CA THR A 72 -12.26 -0.82 6.92
C THR A 72 -12.93 -2.14 7.29
N GLY A 73 -13.33 -2.90 6.27
CA GLY A 73 -13.82 -4.27 6.39
C GLY A 73 -12.68 -5.28 6.54
N ILE A 74 -12.95 -6.38 7.24
CA ILE A 74 -12.02 -7.48 7.46
C ILE A 74 -12.60 -8.75 6.86
N ILE A 75 -11.91 -9.34 5.88
CA ILE A 75 -12.36 -10.53 5.16
C ILE A 75 -11.33 -11.66 5.24
N SER A 76 -11.80 -12.91 5.18
CA SER A 76 -10.94 -14.10 5.18
C SER A 76 -11.68 -15.31 4.58
N GLY A 77 -10.94 -16.38 4.27
CA GLY A 77 -11.53 -17.66 3.87
C GLY A 77 -12.05 -17.72 2.42
N PHE A 78 -11.35 -17.08 1.48
CA PHE A 78 -11.60 -17.17 0.06
C PHE A 78 -10.39 -17.77 -0.67
N SER A 79 -10.63 -18.50 -1.76
CA SER A 79 -9.59 -19.12 -2.61
C SER A 79 -9.63 -18.60 -4.05
N ASN A 80 -10.69 -17.90 -4.44
CA ASN A 80 -10.84 -17.31 -5.77
C ASN A 80 -11.48 -15.91 -5.71
N ILE A 81 -11.55 -15.24 -6.87
CA ILE A 81 -12.09 -13.89 -7.01
C ILE A 81 -13.60 -13.82 -6.75
N LYS A 82 -14.35 -14.87 -7.08
CA LYS A 82 -15.81 -14.91 -6.84
C LYS A 82 -16.13 -14.91 -5.34
N GLU A 83 -15.45 -15.77 -4.59
CA GLU A 83 -15.54 -15.86 -3.13
C GLU A 83 -15.03 -14.58 -2.47
N LEU A 84 -13.98 -13.95 -3.02
CA LEU A 84 -13.51 -12.65 -2.56
C LEU A 84 -14.63 -11.60 -2.63
N TYR A 85 -15.29 -11.44 -3.78
CA TYR A 85 -16.38 -10.48 -3.92
C TYR A 85 -17.56 -10.82 -3.02
N LEU A 86 -17.89 -12.10 -2.87
CA LEU A 86 -18.93 -12.54 -1.93
C LEU A 86 -18.59 -12.14 -0.48
N LYS A 87 -17.33 -12.31 -0.05
CA LYS A 87 -16.87 -11.88 1.29
C LYS A 87 -16.93 -10.36 1.48
N ILE A 88 -16.65 -9.59 0.43
CA ILE A 88 -16.75 -8.13 0.47
C ILE A 88 -18.23 -7.70 0.54
N ALA A 89 -19.08 -8.32 -0.28
CA ALA A 89 -20.53 -8.10 -0.29
C ALA A 89 -21.17 -8.41 1.08
N GLU A 90 -20.82 -9.54 1.70
CA GLU A 90 -21.22 -9.88 3.08
C GLU A 90 -20.74 -8.85 4.10
N CYS A 91 -19.50 -8.34 3.94
CA CYS A 91 -18.90 -7.39 4.88
C CYS A 91 -19.56 -5.99 4.85
N TYR A 92 -20.11 -5.60 3.70
CA TYR A 92 -20.68 -4.27 3.46
C TYR A 92 -22.19 -4.30 3.17
N ASP A 93 -22.84 -5.45 3.35
CA ASP A 93 -24.28 -5.68 3.21
C ASP A 93 -24.86 -5.21 1.85
N PHE A 94 -24.17 -5.51 0.75
CA PHE A 94 -24.64 -5.22 -0.62
C PHE A 94 -24.71 -6.51 -1.45
N PRO A 95 -25.56 -6.58 -2.49
CA PRO A 95 -25.69 -7.79 -3.29
C PRO A 95 -24.39 -8.07 -4.06
N ALA A 96 -23.92 -9.33 -4.04
CA ALA A 96 -22.76 -9.76 -4.81
C ALA A 96 -23.00 -9.81 -6.33
N SER A 97 -24.26 -9.71 -6.75
CA SER A 97 -24.67 -9.56 -8.14
C SER A 97 -25.09 -8.11 -8.39
N ASP A 98 -24.27 -7.42 -9.20
CA ASP A 98 -24.75 -6.43 -10.16
C ASP A 98 -24.95 -7.16 -11.50
#